data_AF-V5HVQ1-F1
#
_entry.id   AF-V5HVQ1-F1
#
_cell.length_a   1.000
_cell.length_b   1.000
_cell.length_c   1.000
_cell.angle_alpha   90.00
_cell.angle_beta   90.00
_cell.angle_gamma   90.00
#
_symmetry.space_group_name_H-M   'P 1'
#
loop_
_entity.id
_entity.type
_entity.pdbx_description
1 polymer ?
#
loop_
_entity_poly.entity_id
_entity_poly.type
_entity_poly.pdbx_seq_one_letter_code
_entity_poly.pdbx_strand_id
1 'polypeptide(L)'
;EILLCMGKKCELLLAVGVGLVGQAAKICNNMMLAISMIGNAETMNLGIRLGLDPKVLNNVLNVSSGKTWPSEVYSPVPGVMENVPSSNQYEGGFGAALMTKDLGLAQNSKLQQTSYTDNLWALLLTKFTVFS
;
A
#
# COMPACT_ATOMS: atom_id res chain seq x y z
N GLU A 1 10.67 27.10 -2.43
CA GLU A 1 11.00 27.43 -1.03
C GLU A 1 9.94 26.94 -0.05
N ILE A 2 8.66 27.35 -0.15
CA ILE A 2 7.60 26.92 0.79
C ILE A 2 7.48 25.38 0.92
N LEU A 3 7.52 24.64 -0.19
CA LEU A 3 7.42 23.17 -0.15
C LEU A 3 8.54 22.53 0.70
N LEU A 4 9.75 23.10 0.69
CA LEU A 4 10.88 22.61 1.49
C LEU A 4 10.64 22.75 3.00
N CYS A 5 9.78 23.69 3.41
CA CYS A 5 9.37 23.83 4.81
C CYS A 5 8.35 22.78 5.25
N MET A 6 7.66 22.12 4.32
CA MET A 6 6.59 21.17 4.60
C MET A 6 7.03 19.69 4.50
N GLY A 7 8.17 19.40 3.87
CA GLY A 7 8.57 18.02 3.60
C GLY A 7 10.07 17.80 3.38
N LYS A 8 10.55 16.61 3.76
CA LYS A 8 11.98 16.24 3.69
C LYS A 8 12.47 15.81 2.29
N LYS A 9 11.56 15.46 1.37
CA LYS A 9 11.89 14.90 0.04
C LYS A 9 11.36 15.77 -1.12
N CYS A 10 11.42 17.10 -0.97
CA CYS A 10 10.87 18.01 -1.98
C CYS A 10 11.64 18.02 -3.29
N GLU A 11 12.93 17.70 -3.30
CA GLU A 11 13.74 17.63 -4.54
C GLU A 11 13.25 16.52 -5.48
N LEU A 12 12.89 15.35 -4.93
CA LEU A 12 12.30 14.25 -5.71
C LEU A 12 10.91 14.63 -6.27
N LEU A 13 10.11 15.34 -5.48
CA LEU A 13 8.79 15.85 -5.92
C LEU A 13 8.93 16.91 -7.02
N LEU A 14 9.95 17.77 -6.93
CA LEU A 14 10.27 18.75 -7.98
C LEU A 14 10.75 18.07 -9.26
N ALA A 15 11.51 16.97 -9.17
CA ALA A 15 11.96 16.18 -10.31
C ALA A 15 10.82 15.46 -11.06
N VAL A 16 9.77 15.03 -10.35
CA VAL A 16 8.53 14.50 -10.96
C VAL A 16 7.78 15.58 -11.74
N GLY A 17 8.00 16.86 -11.41
CA GLY A 17 7.28 17.99 -11.98
C GLY A 17 5.98 18.32 -11.23
N VAL A 18 5.51 19.55 -11.43
CA VAL A 18 4.31 20.09 -10.77
C VAL A 18 3.04 19.89 -11.62
N GLY A 19 1.87 19.89 -10.98
CA GLY A 19 0.59 19.73 -11.68
C GLY A 19 0.21 18.27 -11.93
N LEU A 20 -0.22 17.95 -13.15
CA LEU A 20 -0.81 16.64 -13.50
C LEU A 20 0.18 15.47 -13.33
N VAL A 21 1.47 15.68 -13.57
CA VAL A 21 2.50 14.63 -13.46
C VAL A 21 2.75 14.23 -12.01
N GLY A 22 2.74 15.19 -11.08
CA GLY A 22 2.82 14.92 -9.64
C GLY A 22 1.65 14.11 -9.11
N GLN A 23 0.43 14.36 -9.63
CA GLN A 23 -0.75 13.57 -9.29
C GLN A 23 -0.64 12.14 -9.82
N ALA A 24 -0.18 11.95 -11.06
CA ALA A 24 0.04 10.62 -11.63
C ALA A 24 1.04 9.80 -10.79
N ALA A 25 2.15 10.40 -10.38
CA ALA A 25 3.13 9.72 -9.52
C ALA A 25 2.54 9.32 -8.16
N LYS A 26 1.72 10.18 -7.55
CA LYS A 26 1.03 9.88 -6.29
C LYS A 26 0.06 8.70 -6.43
N ILE A 27 -0.73 8.70 -7.50
CA ILE A 27 -1.67 7.63 -7.83
C ILE A 27 -0.93 6.30 -8.00
N CYS A 28 0.13 6.27 -8.82
CA CYS A 28 0.94 5.06 -9.03
C CYS A 28 1.56 4.53 -7.73
N ASN A 29 2.07 5.43 -6.87
CA ASN A 29 2.62 5.04 -5.57
C ASN A 29 1.55 4.41 -4.66
N ASN A 30 0.38 5.02 -4.56
CA ASN A 30 -0.69 4.52 -3.68
C ASN A 30 -1.30 3.20 -4.19
N MET A 31 -1.37 3.02 -5.51
CA MET A 31 -1.68 1.73 -6.13
C MET A 31 -0.66 0.65 -5.74
N MET A 32 0.64 0.91 -5.84
CA MET A 32 1.67 -0.07 -5.45
C MET A 32 1.61 -0.40 -3.96
N LEU A 33 1.34 0.61 -3.11
CA LEU A 33 1.08 0.41 -1.69
C LEU A 33 -0.12 -0.51 -1.46
N ALA A 34 -1.24 -0.29 -2.16
CA ALA A 34 -2.43 -1.12 -2.05
C ALA A 34 -2.17 -2.59 -2.43
N ILE A 35 -1.49 -2.83 -3.55
CA ILE A 35 -1.13 -4.18 -4.01
C ILE A 35 -0.24 -4.89 -2.99
N SER A 36 0.83 -4.22 -2.55
CA SER A 36 1.77 -4.80 -1.59
C SER A 36 1.13 -5.05 -0.22
N MET A 37 0.21 -4.19 0.23
CA MET A 37 -0.50 -4.37 1.50
C MET A 37 -1.39 -5.62 1.46
N ILE A 38 -2.18 -5.79 0.41
CA ILE A 38 -3.02 -6.99 0.24
C ILE A 38 -2.15 -8.23 0.13
N GLY A 39 -1.12 -8.21 -0.72
CA GLY A 39 -0.21 -9.35 -0.89
C GLY A 39 0.47 -9.76 0.42
N ASN A 40 0.90 -8.78 1.22
CA ASN A 40 1.47 -9.02 2.54
C ASN A 40 0.44 -9.62 3.50
N ALA A 41 -0.77 -9.07 3.57
CA ALA A 41 -1.84 -9.59 4.42
C ALA A 41 -2.23 -11.04 4.06
N GLU A 42 -2.37 -11.35 2.77
CA GLU A 42 -2.69 -12.71 2.30
C GLU A 42 -1.57 -13.71 2.57
N THR A 43 -0.32 -13.31 2.32
CA THR A 43 0.86 -14.13 2.60
C THR A 43 0.98 -14.46 4.08
N MET A 44 0.78 -13.46 4.94
CA MET A 44 0.81 -13.63 6.38
C MET A 44 -0.33 -14.53 6.86
N ASN A 45 -1.55 -14.32 6.38
CA ASN A 45 -2.69 -15.16 6.72
C ASN A 45 -2.47 -16.63 6.30
N LEU A 46 -1.93 -16.86 5.10
CA LEU A 46 -1.57 -18.20 4.64
C LEU A 46 -0.53 -18.84 5.58
N GLY A 47 0.56 -18.12 5.88
CA GLY A 47 1.62 -18.63 6.75
C GLY A 47 1.14 -18.97 8.16
N ILE A 48 0.28 -18.12 8.75
CA ILE A 48 -0.35 -18.37 10.05
C ILE A 48 -1.19 -19.65 10.02
N ARG A 49 -1.99 -19.83 8.96
CA ARG A 49 -2.81 -21.04 8.79
C ARG A 49 -1.99 -22.30 8.56
N LEU A 50 -0.77 -22.16 8.04
CA LEU A 50 0.22 -23.24 7.92
C LEU A 50 1.01 -23.48 9.23
N GLY A 51 0.71 -22.74 10.30
CA GLY A 51 1.32 -22.91 11.61
C GLY A 51 2.64 -22.13 11.82
N LEU A 52 2.95 -21.17 10.95
CA LEU A 52 4.13 -20.32 11.12
C LEU A 52 3.87 -19.22 12.15
N ASP A 53 4.89 -18.92 12.96
CA ASP A 53 4.86 -17.74 13.81
C ASP A 53 4.86 -16.45 12.95
N PRO A 54 3.91 -15.52 13.17
CA PRO A 54 3.80 -14.30 12.38
C PRO A 54 5.07 -13.44 12.38
N LYS A 55 5.75 -13.30 13.53
CA LYS A 55 6.95 -12.45 13.64
C LYS A 55 8.11 -13.07 12.87
N VAL A 56 8.29 -14.39 13.00
CA VAL A 56 9.31 -15.14 12.26
C VAL A 56 9.05 -15.02 10.76
N LEU A 57 7.81 -15.22 10.29
CA LEU A 57 7.47 -15.07 8.88
C LEU A 57 7.73 -13.65 8.37
N ASN A 58 7.31 -12.62 9.12
CA ASN A 58 7.57 -11.23 8.74
C ASN A 58 9.07 -10.93 8.63
N ASN A 59 9.89 -11.48 9.54
CA ASN A 59 11.35 -11.36 9.46
C ASN A 59 11.93 -12.04 8.22
N VAL A 60 11.44 -13.24 7.86
CA VAL A 60 11.84 -13.94 6.64
C VAL A 60 11.52 -13.11 5.39
N LEU A 61 10.32 -12.53 5.32
CA LEU A 61 9.94 -11.64 4.22
C LEU A 61 10.90 -10.45 4.11
N ASN A 62 11.25 -9.82 5.24
CA ASN A 62 12.09 -8.62 5.27
C ASN A 62 13.57 -8.87 4.95
N VAL A 63 14.05 -10.12 4.94
CA VAL A 63 15.41 -10.48 4.49
C VAL A 63 15.43 -11.16 3.12
N SER A 64 14.27 -11.31 2.49
CA SER A 64 14.11 -12.03 1.22
C SER A 64 13.56 -11.12 0.12
N SER A 65 13.32 -11.70 -1.07
CA SER A 65 12.69 -11.01 -2.20
C SER A 65 11.23 -10.60 -1.96
N GLY A 66 10.59 -11.17 -0.94
CA GLY A 66 9.22 -10.81 -0.54
C GLY A 66 9.11 -9.50 0.24
N LYS A 67 10.22 -8.81 0.52
CA LYS A 67 10.20 -7.55 1.28
C LYS A 67 9.34 -6.49 0.59
N THR A 68 8.46 -5.87 1.35
CA THR A 68 7.64 -4.74 0.92
C THR A 68 7.62 -3.65 1.99
N TRP A 69 7.15 -2.45 1.64
CA TRP A 69 6.99 -1.38 2.63
C TRP A 69 6.06 -1.79 3.79
N PRO A 70 4.89 -2.44 3.55
CA PRO A 70 4.07 -2.96 4.64
C PRO A 70 4.78 -3.95 5.56
N SER A 71 5.56 -4.90 5.03
CA SER A 71 6.25 -5.88 5.89
C SER A 71 7.35 -5.23 6.75
N GLU A 72 7.98 -4.17 6.25
CA GLU A 72 9.10 -3.50 6.90
C GLU A 72 8.65 -2.49 7.98
N VAL A 73 7.60 -1.70 7.72
CA VAL A 73 7.22 -0.58 8.60
C VAL A 73 5.72 -0.44 8.89
N TYR A 74 4.86 -1.31 8.36
CA TYR A 74 3.40 -1.14 8.47
C TYR A 74 2.64 -2.47 8.42
N SER A 75 3.09 -3.45 9.20
CA SER A 75 2.58 -4.81 9.10
C SER A 75 1.06 -4.87 9.38
N PRO A 76 0.25 -5.56 8.56
CA PRO A 76 -1.19 -5.63 8.75
C PRO A 76 -1.61 -6.61 9.85
N VAL A 77 -0.69 -7.36 10.44
CA VAL A 77 -1.00 -8.41 11.43
C VAL A 77 -0.80 -7.89 12.85
N PRO A 78 -1.83 -7.94 13.71
CA PRO A 78 -1.73 -7.53 15.11
C PRO A 78 -0.61 -8.27 15.84
N GLY A 79 0.15 -7.54 16.66
CA GLY A 79 1.22 -8.10 17.48
C GLY A 79 2.54 -8.38 16.73
N VAL A 80 2.61 -8.18 15.41
CA VAL A 80 3.89 -8.30 14.65
C VAL A 80 4.78 -7.07 14.83
N MET A 81 4.19 -5.88 14.87
CA MET A 81 4.91 -4.62 14.96
C MET A 81 4.22 -3.67 15.93
N GLU A 82 4.99 -2.91 16.70
CA GLU A 82 4.46 -1.88 17.59
C GLU A 82 4.24 -0.56 16.83
N ASN A 83 3.40 0.32 17.36
CA ASN A 83 3.15 1.67 16.81
C ASN A 83 2.61 1.70 15.37
N VAL A 84 1.92 0.65 14.94
CA VAL A 84 1.18 0.58 13.66
C VAL A 84 -0.32 0.36 13.93
N PRO A 85 -1.22 0.69 13.00
CA PRO A 85 -2.66 0.55 13.23
C PRO A 85 -3.10 -0.87 13.61
N SER A 86 -2.46 -1.91 13.06
CA SER A 86 -2.78 -3.31 13.39
C SER A 86 -2.58 -3.64 14.87
N SER A 87 -1.77 -2.87 15.60
CA SER A 87 -1.58 -2.99 17.05
C SER A 87 -2.49 -2.07 17.88
N ASN A 88 -3.40 -1.34 17.22
CA ASN A 88 -4.38 -0.46 17.84
C ASN A 88 -5.76 -0.60 17.16
N GLN A 89 -6.23 -1.82 16.95
CA GLN A 89 -7.56 -2.11 16.36
C GLN A 89 -7.81 -1.42 15.02
N TYR A 90 -6.75 -1.18 14.24
CA TYR A 90 -6.76 -0.48 12.96
C TYR A 90 -7.21 0.99 13.02
N GLU A 91 -7.20 1.60 14.21
CA GLU A 91 -7.52 3.02 14.40
C GLU A 91 -6.39 3.95 13.94
N GLY A 92 -6.78 5.09 13.37
CA GLY A 92 -5.85 6.11 12.85
C GLY A 92 -5.16 5.72 11.54
N GLY A 93 -4.00 6.32 11.28
CA GLY A 93 -3.22 6.06 10.06
C GLY A 93 -3.89 6.54 8.77
N PHE A 94 -3.68 5.81 7.67
CA PHE A 94 -4.31 6.10 6.37
C PHE A 94 -5.59 5.27 6.19
N GLY A 95 -6.74 5.93 6.32
CA GLY A 95 -8.05 5.25 6.30
C GLY A 95 -8.35 4.55 4.97
N ALA A 96 -9.03 3.40 5.06
CA ALA A 96 -9.41 2.58 3.90
C ALA A 96 -10.21 3.37 2.86
N ALA A 97 -11.14 4.24 3.29
CA ALA A 97 -11.94 5.09 2.40
C ALA A 97 -11.07 6.03 1.53
N LEU A 98 -9.97 6.56 2.08
CA LEU A 98 -9.04 7.40 1.32
C LEU A 98 -8.25 6.58 0.31
N MET A 99 -7.86 5.35 0.67
CA MET A 99 -7.24 4.43 -0.28
C MET A 99 -8.18 4.08 -1.43
N THR A 100 -9.44 3.75 -1.13
CA THR A 100 -10.47 3.46 -2.14
C THR A 100 -10.67 4.64 -3.08
N LYS A 101 -10.69 5.88 -2.54
CA LYS A 101 -10.74 7.09 -3.37
C LYS A 101 -9.54 7.19 -4.31
N ASP A 102 -8.32 7.01 -3.80
CA ASP A 102 -7.10 7.12 -4.61
C ASP A 102 -7.03 6.03 -5.69
N LEU A 103 -7.48 4.81 -5.38
CA LEU A 103 -7.61 3.73 -6.35
C LEU A 103 -8.68 4.01 -7.41
N GLY A 104 -9.80 4.65 -7.02
CA GLY A 104 -10.81 5.12 -7.96
C GLY A 104 -10.26 6.18 -8.93
N LEU A 105 -9.42 7.10 -8.44
CA LEU A 105 -8.70 8.04 -9.30
C LEU A 105 -7.73 7.34 -10.25
N ALA A 106 -7.04 6.29 -9.79
CA ALA A 106 -6.19 5.45 -10.64
C ALA A 106 -6.99 4.80 -11.78
N GLN A 107 -8.14 4.22 -11.46
CA GLN A 107 -9.03 3.59 -12.43
C GLN A 107 -9.56 4.59 -13.46
N ASN A 108 -9.95 5.79 -13.03
CA ASN A 108 -10.47 6.83 -13.91
C ASN A 108 -9.38 7.48 -14.77
N SER A 109 -8.11 7.39 -14.35
CA SER A 109 -6.96 7.90 -15.11
C SER A 109 -6.53 6.97 -16.25
N LYS A 110 -7.25 5.87 -16.51
CA LYS A 110 -7.03 4.97 -17.66
C LYS A 110 -7.18 5.73 -18.99
N LEU A 111 -6.08 6.34 -19.42
CA LEU A 111 -5.79 6.61 -20.81
C LEU A 111 -5.66 5.25 -21.51
N GLN A 112 -6.69 4.85 -22.25
CA GLN A 112 -6.70 3.82 -23.30
C GLN A 112 -6.04 2.45 -22.99
N GLN A 113 -6.87 1.48 -22.58
CA GLN A 113 -6.77 0.01 -22.72
C GLN A 113 -5.39 -0.70 -22.82
N THR A 114 -5.18 -1.66 -21.91
CA THR A 114 -4.58 -2.98 -22.21
C THR A 114 -5.26 -4.07 -21.36
N SER A 115 -5.78 -5.11 -22.03
CA SER A 115 -6.74 -6.10 -21.53
C SER A 115 -6.25 -7.08 -20.44
N TYR A 116 -4.95 -7.14 -20.14
CA TYR A 116 -4.41 -8.10 -19.17
C TYR A 116 -4.35 -7.57 -17.73
N THR A 117 -4.25 -6.25 -17.55
CA THR A 117 -4.14 -5.64 -16.21
C THR A 117 -5.49 -5.41 -15.53
N ASP A 118 -6.59 -5.43 -16.28
CA ASP A 118 -7.93 -5.05 -15.80
C ASP A 118 -8.45 -5.98 -14.68
N ASN A 119 -8.06 -7.26 -14.71
CA ASN A 119 -8.50 -8.25 -13.72
C ASN A 119 -7.86 -8.04 -12.34
N LEU A 120 -6.58 -7.64 -12.30
CA LEU A 120 -5.89 -7.30 -11.05
C LEU A 120 -6.51 -6.05 -10.41
N TRP A 121 -6.90 -5.07 -11.24
CA TRP A 121 -7.55 -3.85 -10.79
C TRP A 121 -8.94 -4.09 -10.18
N ALA A 122 -9.76 -4.90 -10.84
CA ALA A 122 -11.07 -5.27 -10.32
C ALA A 122 -10.93 -6.02 -8.97
N LEU A 123 -9.93 -6.91 -8.87
CA LEU A 123 -9.65 -7.65 -7.63
C LEU A 123 -9.20 -6.73 -6.48
N LEU A 124 -8.32 -5.76 -6.77
CA LEU A 124 -7.84 -4.76 -5.81
C LEU A 124 -9.00 -3.95 -5.22
N LEU A 125 -9.84 -3.37 -6.08
CA LEU A 125 -10.99 -2.55 -5.66
C LEU A 125 -12.00 -3.37 -4.87
N THR A 126 -12.28 -4.60 -5.31
CA THR A 126 -13.21 -5.51 -4.62
C THR A 126 -12.71 -5.79 -3.20
N LYS A 127 -11.42 -6.09 -3.04
CA LYS A 127 -10.84 -6.36 -1.73
C LYS A 127 -10.90 -5.12 -0.83
N PHE A 128 -10.51 -3.94 -1.31
CA PHE A 128 -10.57 -2.71 -0.50
C PHE A 128 -11.99 -2.28 -0.11
N THR A 129 -12.98 -2.53 -0.97
CA THR A 129 -14.39 -2.25 -0.65
C THR A 129 -14.93 -3.19 0.43
N VAL A 130 -14.41 -4.42 0.51
CA VAL A 130 -14.80 -5.39 1.56
C VAL A 130 -14.14 -5.07 2.91
N PHE A 131 -13.00 -4.37 2.92
CA PHE A 131 -12.30 -3.96 4.14
C PHE A 131 -12.74 -2.61 4.71
N SER A 132 -13.53 -1.82 3.98
CA SER A 132 -14.07 -0.51 4.38
C SER A 132 -15.50 -0.61 4.89
#